data_AF-A0A521B7R0-F1
#
_entry.id   AF-A0A521B7R0-F1
#
_cell.length_a   1.000
_cell.length_b   1.000
_cell.length_c   1.000
_cell.angle_alpha   90.00
_cell.angle_beta   90.00
_cell.angle_gamma   90.00
#
_symmetry.space_group_name_H-M   'P 1'
#
loop_
_entity.id
_entity.type
_entity.pdbx_description
1 polymer ?
#
loop_
_entity_poly.entity_id
_entity_poly.type
_entity_poly.pdbx_seq_one_letter_code
_entity_poly.pdbx_strand_id
1 'polypeptide(L)'
;MNRKLKIALIIMIILTLLGAIYYYGTIFICEISVKCKDCDQTSKSEKESKENKFYYGYYTCDISEFNLKYNTEKIEIGNIWIEKVWRYNTDDCFSDDYNTKVVNNHGYNIVIDFKKSTDEFLFNFIPMINNIEDNQNGGINDNRKTLRYTKLPKEIKLIVVERNPDMNFGWTKEIISGTLILKLKSINE
;
A
#
# COMPACT_ATOMS: atom_id res chain seq x y z
N MET A 1 0.41 48.96 36.97
CA MET A 1 -0.08 47.64 36.48
C MET A 1 0.10 46.58 37.56
N ASN A 2 -1.00 45.96 38.03
CA ASN A 2 -1.00 44.96 39.10
C ASN A 2 -0.12 43.74 38.71
N ARG A 3 0.60 43.14 39.67
CA ARG A 3 1.48 41.97 39.47
C ARG A 3 0.75 40.82 38.78
N LYS A 4 -0.53 40.61 39.10
CA LYS A 4 -1.39 39.62 38.44
C LYS A 4 -1.64 39.93 36.96
N LEU A 5 -1.82 41.22 36.61
CA LEU A 5 -2.01 41.67 35.23
C LEU A 5 -0.73 41.52 34.40
N LYS A 6 0.45 41.77 35.00
CA LYS A 6 1.76 41.52 34.36
C LYS A 6 1.97 40.04 34.02
N ILE A 7 1.65 39.15 34.95
CA ILE A 7 1.78 37.69 34.76
C ILE A 7 0.82 37.22 33.66
N ALA A 8 -0.45 37.66 33.68
CA ALA A 8 -1.42 37.31 32.66
C ALA A 8 -0.99 37.76 31.24
N LEU A 9 -0.40 38.95 31.13
CA LEU A 9 0.06 39.50 29.85
C LEU A 9 1.28 38.73 29.29
N ILE A 10 2.20 38.31 30.16
CA ILE A 10 3.33 37.44 29.77
C ILE A 10 2.82 36.08 29.27
N ILE A 11 1.88 35.46 29.98
CA ILE A 11 1.29 34.17 29.57
C ILE A 11 0.59 34.31 28.20
N MET A 12 -0.15 35.40 27.98
CA MET A 12 -0.82 35.64 26.71
C MET A 12 0.17 35.79 25.54
N ILE A 13 1.28 36.51 25.75
CA ILE A 13 2.35 36.65 24.75
C ILE A 13 2.98 35.29 24.43
N ILE A 14 3.28 34.48 25.45
CA ILE A 14 3.86 33.14 25.25
C ILE A 14 2.91 32.24 24.47
N LEU A 15 1.62 32.21 24.81
CA LEU A 15 0.62 31.42 24.10
C LEU A 15 0.47 31.87 22.64
N THR A 16 0.52 33.17 22.38
CA THR A 16 0.44 33.73 21.03
C THR A 16 1.66 33.33 20.19
N LEU A 17 2.86 33.43 20.78
CA LEU A 17 4.11 32.99 20.15
C LEU A 17 4.11 31.49 19.86
N LEU A 18 3.68 30.66 20.80
CA LEU A 18 3.57 29.21 20.60
C LEU A 18 2.57 28.87 19.49
N GLY A 19 1.42 29.56 19.45
CA GLY A 19 0.44 29.40 18.39
C GLY A 19 1.00 29.79 17.02
N ALA A 20 1.75 30.89 16.93
CA ALA A 20 2.40 31.31 15.69
C ALA A 20 3.47 30.30 15.24
N ILE A 21 4.35 29.84 16.15
CA ILE A 21 5.37 28.82 15.83
C ILE A 21 4.72 27.54 15.34
N TYR A 22 3.65 27.09 16.00
CA TYR A 22 2.91 25.91 15.57
C TYR A 22 2.33 26.10 14.16
N TYR A 23 1.64 27.21 13.91
CA TYR A 23 1.02 27.51 12.63
C TYR A 23 2.03 27.61 11.47
N TYR A 24 3.10 28.38 11.64
CA TYR A 24 4.12 28.50 10.59
C TYR A 24 4.96 27.22 10.45
N GLY A 25 5.18 26.49 11.55
CA GLY A 25 5.88 25.20 11.53
C GLY A 25 5.10 24.14 10.75
N THR A 26 3.79 24.05 10.92
CA THR A 26 2.95 23.10 10.16
C THR A 26 2.89 23.45 8.69
N ILE A 27 2.81 24.73 8.32
CA ILE A 27 2.93 25.18 6.91
C ILE A 27 4.25 24.72 6.32
N PHE A 28 5.36 25.04 7.00
CA PHE A 28 6.69 24.74 6.48
C PHE A 28 6.86 23.23 6.27
N ILE A 29 6.47 22.41 7.25
CA ILE A 29 6.50 20.93 7.13
C ILE A 29 5.63 20.46 5.95
N CYS A 30 4.45 21.07 5.77
CA CYS A 30 3.56 20.71 4.68
C CYS A 30 4.14 21.10 3.31
N GLU A 31 4.71 22.28 3.16
CA GLU A 31 5.32 22.76 1.90
C GLU A 31 6.52 21.90 1.46
N ILE A 32 7.33 21.44 2.42
CA ILE A 32 8.48 20.57 2.11
C ILE A 32 8.11 19.08 1.98
N SER A 33 6.90 18.69 2.40
CA SER A 33 6.45 17.30 2.30
C SER A 33 6.19 16.90 0.84
N VAL A 34 6.27 15.60 0.56
CA VAL A 34 5.91 15.08 -0.77
C VAL A 34 4.44 15.39 -1.05
N LYS A 35 4.23 16.28 -2.01
CA LYS A 35 2.91 16.66 -2.48
C LYS A 35 2.32 15.55 -3.33
N CYS A 36 1.12 15.15 -2.97
CA CYS A 36 0.37 14.12 -3.65
C CYS A 36 -1.05 14.64 -3.81
N LYS A 37 -1.45 14.82 -5.07
CA LYS A 37 -2.81 15.16 -5.42
C LYS A 37 -3.53 13.90 -5.85
N ASP A 38 -4.56 13.51 -5.10
CA ASP A 38 -5.43 12.38 -5.43
C ASP A 38 -4.69 11.05 -5.67
N CYS A 39 -3.57 10.80 -4.98
CA CYS A 39 -2.86 9.53 -5.21
C CYS A 39 -3.59 8.40 -4.49
N ASP A 40 -3.84 7.34 -5.24
CA ASP A 40 -4.40 6.13 -4.70
C ASP A 40 -3.39 5.48 -3.74
N GLN A 41 -3.89 5.06 -2.58
CA GLN A 41 -3.08 4.46 -1.53
C GLN A 41 -3.51 3.01 -1.26
N THR A 42 -2.69 2.32 -0.46
CA THR A 42 -3.09 1.06 0.17
C THR A 42 -2.79 1.08 1.65
N SER A 43 -3.61 0.43 2.48
CA SER A 43 -3.35 0.37 3.93
C SER A 43 -2.08 -0.45 4.21
N LYS A 44 -1.31 -0.10 5.24
CA LYS A 44 -0.08 -0.83 5.61
C LYS A 44 -0.37 -2.22 6.17
N SER A 45 -1.59 -2.47 6.62
CA SER A 45 -2.02 -3.79 7.07
C SER A 45 -3.52 -3.99 6.87
N GLU A 46 -3.97 -5.24 6.88
CA GLU A 46 -5.39 -5.59 6.93
C GLU A 46 -6.10 -4.96 8.15
N LYS A 47 -5.41 -4.92 9.30
CA LYS A 47 -5.95 -4.32 10.53
C LYS A 47 -6.26 -2.84 10.33
N GLU A 48 -5.30 -2.09 9.79
CA GLU A 48 -5.48 -0.67 9.46
C GLU A 48 -6.61 -0.47 8.43
N SER A 49 -6.69 -1.35 7.42
CA SER A 49 -7.77 -1.32 6.42
C SER A 49 -9.15 -1.49 7.07
N LYS A 50 -9.27 -2.35 8.09
CA LYS A 50 -10.51 -2.54 8.87
C LYS A 50 -10.81 -1.34 9.76
N GLU A 51 -9.81 -0.83 10.48
CA GLU A 51 -9.95 0.34 11.37
C GLU A 51 -10.43 1.58 10.62
N ASN A 52 -9.88 1.79 9.42
CA ASN A 52 -10.24 2.90 8.55
C ASN A 52 -11.48 2.62 7.67
N LYS A 53 -12.11 1.45 7.80
CA LYS A 53 -13.31 1.04 7.05
C LYS A 53 -13.10 0.97 5.52
N PHE A 54 -11.89 0.72 5.07
CA PHE A 54 -11.57 0.47 3.66
C PHE A 54 -11.71 -1.02 3.30
N TYR A 55 -11.52 -1.89 4.29
CA TYR A 55 -11.62 -3.33 4.14
C TYR A 55 -12.97 -3.74 3.52
N TYR A 56 -12.89 -4.60 2.51
CA TYR A 56 -14.05 -5.07 1.75
C TYR A 56 -14.15 -6.59 1.72
N GLY A 57 -13.05 -7.33 1.86
CA GLY A 57 -13.09 -8.78 1.79
C GLY A 57 -11.71 -9.40 1.73
N TYR A 58 -11.64 -10.67 1.34
CA TYR A 58 -10.37 -11.38 1.24
C TYR A 58 -10.38 -12.48 0.18
N TYR A 59 -9.16 -12.79 -0.30
CA TYR A 59 -8.89 -13.98 -1.09
C TYR A 59 -8.20 -15.02 -0.22
N THR A 60 -8.32 -16.29 -0.61
CA THR A 60 -7.47 -17.35 -0.10
C THR A 60 -6.50 -17.80 -1.18
N CYS A 61 -5.26 -18.07 -0.78
CA CYS A 61 -4.27 -18.74 -1.62
C CYS A 61 -4.38 -20.26 -1.41
N ASP A 62 -4.14 -21.04 -2.45
CA ASP A 62 -4.01 -22.49 -2.39
C ASP A 62 -2.71 -22.95 -1.72
N ILE A 63 -1.65 -22.13 -1.83
CA ILE A 63 -0.32 -22.40 -1.31
C ILE A 63 0.12 -21.23 -0.41
N SER A 64 0.51 -21.52 0.83
CA SER A 64 1.01 -20.52 1.78
C SER A 64 2.52 -20.30 1.71
N GLU A 65 3.27 -21.25 1.15
CA GLU A 65 4.72 -21.14 1.03
C GLU A 65 5.23 -21.87 -0.21
N PHE A 66 6.28 -21.33 -0.82
CA PHE A 66 6.98 -22.00 -1.91
C PHE A 66 8.43 -21.55 -2.00
N ASN A 67 9.25 -22.38 -2.63
CA ASN A 67 10.65 -22.07 -2.91
C ASN A 67 10.81 -21.70 -4.38
N LEU A 68 11.72 -20.78 -4.65
CA LEU A 68 12.24 -20.59 -6.00
C LEU A 68 12.95 -21.90 -6.44
N LYS A 69 12.89 -22.21 -7.74
CA LYS A 69 13.47 -23.42 -8.32
C LYS A 69 14.98 -23.36 -8.40
N TYR A 70 15.54 -22.19 -8.73
CA TYR A 70 16.97 -22.01 -8.96
C TYR A 70 17.63 -21.08 -7.95
N ASN A 71 16.87 -20.54 -7.01
CA ASN A 71 17.35 -19.77 -5.88
C ASN A 71 16.93 -20.44 -4.57
N THR A 72 17.72 -20.23 -3.51
CA THR A 72 17.38 -20.72 -2.16
C THR A 72 16.30 -19.89 -1.48
N GLU A 73 15.75 -18.91 -2.18
CA GLU A 73 14.75 -18.01 -1.64
C GLU A 73 13.42 -18.73 -1.42
N LYS A 74 12.93 -18.61 -0.18
CA LYS A 74 11.62 -19.07 0.25
C LYS A 74 10.69 -17.87 0.35
N ILE A 75 9.50 -18.01 -0.20
CA ILE A 75 8.45 -16.98 -0.18
C ILE A 75 7.28 -17.54 0.62
N GLU A 76 6.88 -16.81 1.66
CA GLU A 76 5.71 -17.11 2.49
C GLU A 76 4.61 -16.11 2.16
N ILE A 77 3.46 -16.59 1.70
CA ILE A 77 2.29 -15.78 1.41
C ILE A 77 1.54 -15.52 2.72
N GLY A 78 1.41 -14.25 3.07
CA GLY A 78 0.68 -13.80 4.24
C GLY A 78 -0.79 -13.54 3.94
N ASN A 79 -1.33 -12.47 4.52
CA ASN A 79 -2.72 -12.11 4.35
C ASN A 79 -2.97 -11.56 2.94
N ILE A 80 -4.12 -11.93 2.38
CA ILE A 80 -4.61 -11.39 1.11
C ILE A 80 -5.97 -10.75 1.34
N TRP A 81 -6.01 -9.43 1.42
CA TRP A 81 -7.25 -8.69 1.64
C TRP A 81 -7.60 -7.81 0.45
N ILE A 82 -8.85 -7.37 0.49
CA ILE A 82 -9.46 -6.49 -0.48
C ILE A 82 -9.84 -5.23 0.26
N GLU A 83 -9.53 -4.10 -0.35
CA GLU A 83 -9.95 -2.80 0.15
C GLU A 83 -10.52 -1.96 -0.99
N LYS A 84 -11.49 -1.11 -0.65
CA LYS A 84 -12.01 -0.10 -1.57
C LYS A 84 -10.89 0.88 -1.88
N VAL A 85 -10.78 1.32 -3.13
CA VAL A 85 -9.79 2.34 -3.50
C VAL A 85 -10.07 3.63 -2.72
N TRP A 86 -9.01 4.14 -2.10
CA TRP A 86 -9.04 5.38 -1.35
C TRP A 86 -7.83 6.23 -1.73
N ARG A 87 -8.01 7.54 -1.60
CA ARG A 87 -7.01 8.54 -1.95
C ARG A 87 -6.63 9.37 -0.74
N TYR A 88 -5.40 9.83 -0.78
CA TYR A 88 -4.88 10.80 0.16
C TYR A 88 -4.45 12.04 -0.61
N ASN A 89 -4.79 13.21 -0.10
CA ASN A 89 -4.42 14.49 -0.67
C ASN A 89 -3.56 15.26 0.33
N THR A 90 -2.32 15.57 -0.05
CA THR A 90 -1.38 16.41 0.71
C THR A 90 -1.05 17.72 0.01
N ASP A 91 -1.71 17.99 -1.12
CA ASP A 91 -1.44 19.15 -1.95
C ASP A 91 -1.80 20.45 -1.21
N ASP A 92 -2.92 20.45 -0.51
CA ASP A 92 -3.44 21.64 0.20
C ASP A 92 -3.21 21.55 1.72
N CYS A 93 -2.35 22.41 2.28
CA CYS A 93 -1.94 22.43 3.69
C CYS A 93 -3.04 22.77 4.70
N PHE A 94 -4.18 23.31 4.25
CA PHE A 94 -5.22 23.81 5.13
C PHE A 94 -6.63 23.42 4.74
N SER A 95 -6.78 22.60 3.70
CA SER A 95 -8.10 22.09 3.38
C SER A 95 -8.63 21.21 4.51
N ASP A 96 -9.92 21.31 4.81
CA ASP A 96 -10.67 20.28 5.54
C ASP A 96 -10.63 18.92 4.80
N ASP A 97 -10.06 18.91 3.59
CA ASP A 97 -9.78 17.77 2.73
C ASP A 97 -8.37 17.17 2.91
N TYR A 98 -7.64 17.54 3.98
CA TYR A 98 -6.46 16.82 4.49
C TYR A 98 -6.81 15.43 5.04
N ASN A 99 -7.78 14.77 4.41
CA ASN A 99 -8.51 13.64 4.92
C ASN A 99 -8.55 12.57 3.84
N THR A 100 -8.21 11.35 4.24
CA THR A 100 -8.37 10.17 3.41
C THR A 100 -9.81 10.09 2.89
N LYS A 101 -9.98 10.12 1.57
CA LYS A 101 -11.28 9.97 0.92
C LYS A 101 -11.38 8.59 0.29
N VAL A 102 -12.34 7.79 0.77
CA VAL A 102 -12.77 6.60 0.05
C VAL A 102 -13.49 7.05 -1.21
N VAL A 103 -13.04 6.58 -2.36
CA VAL A 103 -13.71 6.92 -3.62
C VAL A 103 -14.56 5.73 -4.03
N ASN A 104 -15.85 5.80 -3.73
CA ASN A 104 -16.81 4.71 -3.95
C ASN A 104 -16.95 4.23 -5.41
N ASN A 105 -16.30 4.89 -6.37
CA ASN A 105 -16.39 4.61 -7.81
C ASN A 105 -15.07 4.23 -8.50
N HIS A 106 -13.98 3.97 -7.76
CA HIS A 106 -12.65 3.68 -8.36
C HIS A 106 -12.17 2.23 -8.22
N GLY A 107 -13.04 1.31 -7.80
CA GLY A 107 -12.76 -0.11 -7.75
C GLY A 107 -12.11 -0.55 -6.44
N TYR A 108 -11.25 -1.55 -6.53
CA TYR A 108 -10.69 -2.27 -5.39
C TYR A 108 -9.18 -2.48 -5.56
N ASN A 109 -8.46 -2.35 -4.45
CA ASN A 109 -7.10 -2.87 -4.33
C ASN A 109 -7.17 -4.28 -3.73
N ILE A 110 -6.48 -5.22 -4.35
CA ILE A 110 -6.20 -6.54 -3.80
C ILE A 110 -4.76 -6.48 -3.31
N VAL A 111 -4.57 -6.62 -2.01
CA VAL A 111 -3.28 -6.51 -1.36
C VAL A 111 -2.85 -7.87 -0.88
N ILE A 112 -1.64 -8.26 -1.28
CA ILE A 112 -1.05 -9.57 -1.01
C ILE A 112 0.24 -9.29 -0.26
N ASP A 113 0.24 -9.56 1.04
CA ASP A 113 1.47 -9.54 1.82
C ASP A 113 2.24 -10.83 1.61
N PHE A 114 3.57 -10.72 1.55
CA PHE A 114 4.45 -11.87 1.51
C PHE A 114 5.73 -11.57 2.29
N LYS A 115 6.41 -12.63 2.73
CA LYS A 115 7.76 -12.56 3.27
C LYS A 115 8.69 -13.31 2.35
N LYS A 116 9.93 -12.84 2.29
CA LYS A 116 11.02 -13.45 1.56
C LYS A 116 12.17 -13.75 2.53
N SER A 117 12.87 -14.85 2.28
CA SER A 117 14.00 -15.25 3.12
C SER A 117 15.28 -14.46 2.84
N THR A 118 15.32 -13.69 1.75
CA THR A 118 16.46 -12.86 1.34
C THR A 118 15.99 -11.41 1.11
N ASP A 119 16.89 -10.44 1.23
CA ASP A 119 16.57 -9.03 0.99
C ASP A 119 16.56 -8.66 -0.50
N GLU A 120 17.12 -9.53 -1.35
CA GLU A 120 17.15 -9.35 -2.81
C GLU A 120 15.76 -9.57 -3.43
N PHE A 121 15.52 -9.01 -4.61
CA PHE A 121 14.29 -9.28 -5.37
C PHE A 121 14.59 -10.24 -6.51
N LEU A 122 14.51 -11.54 -6.23
CA LEU A 122 14.82 -12.58 -7.21
C LEU A 122 13.59 -13.08 -7.95
N PHE A 123 12.42 -12.46 -7.77
CA PHE A 123 11.18 -12.90 -8.39
C PHE A 123 10.20 -11.75 -8.69
N ASN A 124 9.16 -12.07 -9.46
CA ASN A 124 8.00 -11.22 -9.70
C ASN A 124 6.71 -12.07 -9.70
N PHE A 125 5.59 -11.42 -9.42
CA PHE A 125 4.26 -11.99 -9.61
C PHE A 125 3.60 -11.38 -10.84
N ILE A 126 3.31 -12.23 -11.82
CA ILE A 126 2.56 -11.89 -13.02
C ILE A 126 1.12 -12.36 -12.83
N PRO A 127 0.15 -11.45 -12.68
CA PRO A 127 -1.25 -11.83 -12.52
C PRO A 127 -1.86 -12.27 -13.86
N MET A 128 -2.68 -13.30 -13.81
CA MET A 128 -3.41 -13.87 -14.93
C MET A 128 -4.90 -13.91 -14.57
N ILE A 129 -5.71 -13.19 -15.35
CA ILE A 129 -7.17 -13.15 -15.21
C ILE A 129 -7.78 -13.83 -16.43
N ASN A 130 -8.59 -14.86 -16.23
CA ASN A 130 -9.16 -15.68 -17.33
C ASN A 130 -8.07 -16.19 -18.31
N ASN A 131 -6.89 -16.53 -17.78
CA ASN A 131 -5.70 -16.95 -18.53
C ASN A 131 -5.09 -15.87 -19.45
N ILE A 132 -5.39 -14.59 -19.21
CA ILE A 132 -4.77 -13.46 -19.89
C ILE A 132 -3.89 -12.72 -18.87
N GLU A 133 -2.66 -12.43 -19.29
CA GLU A 133 -1.68 -11.70 -18.49
C GLU A 133 -2.12 -10.24 -18.27
N ASP A 134 -2.07 -9.78 -17.02
CA ASP A 134 -2.43 -8.42 -16.63
C ASP A 134 -1.25 -7.65 -16.04
N ASN A 135 -0.36 -7.19 -16.92
CA ASN A 135 0.82 -6.42 -16.53
C ASN A 135 0.54 -4.96 -16.21
N GLN A 136 -0.69 -4.48 -16.42
CA GLN A 136 -1.02 -3.06 -16.27
C GLN A 136 -1.61 -2.74 -14.90
N ASN A 137 -2.17 -3.73 -14.21
CA ASN A 137 -2.85 -3.52 -12.94
C ASN A 137 -2.03 -3.98 -11.74
N GLY A 138 -1.10 -3.13 -11.28
CA GLY A 138 -0.49 -3.32 -9.96
C GLY A 138 0.97 -2.91 -9.83
N GLY A 139 1.52 -3.17 -8.65
CA GLY A 139 2.93 -2.95 -8.30
C GLY A 139 3.41 -3.98 -7.28
N ILE A 140 4.71 -4.26 -7.27
CA ILE A 140 5.36 -5.12 -6.28
C ILE A 140 6.40 -4.30 -5.52
N ASN A 141 6.33 -4.37 -4.19
CA ASN A 141 7.24 -3.76 -3.22
C ASN A 141 7.90 -4.89 -2.38
N ASP A 142 8.74 -4.53 -1.41
CA ASP A 142 9.63 -5.46 -0.67
C ASP A 142 8.94 -6.70 -0.10
N ASN A 143 7.72 -6.52 0.37
CA ASN A 143 6.94 -7.54 1.06
C ASN A 143 5.46 -7.53 0.64
N ARG A 144 5.14 -6.91 -0.50
CA ARG A 144 3.76 -6.69 -0.91
C ARG A 144 3.57 -6.64 -2.41
N LYS A 145 2.53 -7.33 -2.89
CA LYS A 145 1.98 -7.13 -4.23
C LYS A 145 0.61 -6.46 -4.10
N THR A 146 0.39 -5.41 -4.87
CA THR A 146 -0.92 -4.76 -4.99
C THR A 146 -1.41 -4.93 -6.41
N LEU A 147 -2.66 -5.36 -6.57
CA LEU A 147 -3.38 -5.39 -7.84
C LEU A 147 -4.58 -4.47 -7.76
N ARG A 148 -4.98 -3.85 -8.86
CA ARG A 148 -6.11 -2.92 -8.87
C ARG A 148 -7.14 -3.30 -9.93
N TYR A 149 -8.40 -3.43 -9.51
CA TYR A 149 -9.47 -3.82 -10.42
C TYR A 149 -10.74 -3.02 -10.16
N THR A 150 -11.44 -2.64 -11.22
CA THR A 150 -12.78 -2.05 -11.10
C THR A 150 -13.82 -3.08 -10.65
N LYS A 151 -13.62 -4.36 -10.98
CA LYS A 151 -14.46 -5.49 -10.59
C LYS A 151 -13.58 -6.61 -10.06
N LEU A 152 -13.99 -7.23 -8.96
CA LEU A 152 -13.22 -8.31 -8.35
C LEU A 152 -13.34 -9.60 -9.17
N PRO A 153 -12.23 -10.13 -9.72
CA PRO A 153 -12.24 -11.42 -10.39
C PRO A 153 -12.45 -12.55 -9.39
N LYS A 154 -13.25 -13.57 -9.73
CA LYS A 154 -13.49 -14.71 -8.81
C LYS A 154 -12.21 -15.50 -8.51
N GLU A 155 -11.33 -15.57 -9.48
CA GLU A 155 -10.04 -16.26 -9.41
C GLU A 155 -8.95 -15.39 -10.04
N ILE A 156 -7.78 -15.38 -9.42
CA ILE A 156 -6.55 -14.77 -9.95
C ILE A 156 -5.48 -15.82 -9.87
N LYS A 157 -4.79 -16.09 -10.99
CA LYS A 157 -3.57 -16.90 -10.97
C LYS A 157 -2.38 -15.96 -10.93
N LEU A 158 -1.45 -16.16 -10.01
CA LEU A 158 -0.18 -15.46 -10.00
C LEU A 158 0.91 -16.39 -10.47
N ILE A 159 1.45 -16.12 -11.64
CA ILE A 159 2.63 -16.81 -12.14
C ILE A 159 3.83 -16.22 -11.40
N VAL A 160 4.60 -17.07 -10.74
CA VAL A 160 5.82 -16.66 -10.07
C VAL A 160 6.98 -16.86 -11.03
N VAL A 161 7.61 -15.76 -11.41
CA VAL A 161 8.72 -15.75 -12.35
C VAL A 161 9.99 -15.35 -11.62
N GLU A 162 11.05 -16.14 -11.75
CA GLU A 162 12.37 -15.77 -11.25
C GLU A 162 13.04 -14.75 -12.16
N ARG A 163 13.60 -13.72 -11.53
CA ARG A 163 14.37 -12.69 -12.21
C ARG A 163 15.77 -13.21 -12.48
N ASN A 164 16.25 -12.99 -13.70
CA ASN A 164 17.62 -13.32 -14.03
C ASN A 164 18.58 -12.41 -13.22
N PRO A 165 19.52 -12.96 -12.44
CA PRO A 165 20.52 -12.17 -11.74
C PRO A 165 21.45 -11.38 -12.70
N ASP A 166 21.74 -11.90 -13.90
CA ASP A 166 22.59 -11.24 -14.89
C ASP A 166 22.25 -11.68 -16.32
N MET A 167 21.92 -10.74 -17.22
CA MET A 167 21.58 -11.05 -18.62
C MET A 167 22.73 -11.62 -19.46
N ASN A 168 23.99 -11.44 -19.05
CA ASN A 168 25.18 -11.93 -19.75
C ASN A 168 25.65 -13.30 -19.26
N PHE A 169 25.35 -13.66 -18.00
CA PHE A 169 25.85 -14.88 -17.36
C PHE A 169 24.77 -15.83 -16.84
N GLY A 170 23.53 -15.35 -16.70
CA GLY A 170 22.38 -16.13 -16.22
C GLY A 170 21.48 -16.65 -17.34
N TRP A 171 20.19 -16.88 -17.03
CA TRP A 171 19.25 -17.47 -17.98
C TRP A 171 18.66 -16.45 -18.97
N THR A 172 18.56 -16.84 -20.23
CA THR A 172 18.05 -15.96 -21.30
C THR A 172 16.52 -15.89 -21.37
N LYS A 173 15.82 -16.76 -20.64
CA LYS A 173 14.35 -16.82 -20.60
C LYS A 173 13.87 -16.82 -19.17
N GLU A 174 12.74 -16.15 -18.93
CA GLU A 174 12.03 -16.17 -17.66
C GLU A 174 11.77 -17.61 -17.19
N ILE A 175 12.09 -17.87 -15.93
CA ILE A 175 11.86 -19.18 -15.31
C ILE A 175 10.62 -19.10 -14.45
N ILE A 176 9.62 -19.92 -14.77
CA ILE A 176 8.41 -20.05 -13.96
C ILE A 176 8.66 -21.04 -12.83
N SER A 177 8.58 -20.56 -11.60
CA SER A 177 8.83 -21.37 -10.39
C SER A 177 7.57 -21.90 -9.74
N GLY A 178 6.44 -21.24 -9.99
CA GLY A 178 5.15 -21.75 -9.55
C GLY A 178 3.98 -20.95 -10.09
N THR A 179 2.80 -21.37 -9.69
CA THR A 179 1.55 -20.62 -9.89
C THR A 179 0.77 -20.67 -8.59
N LEU A 180 0.39 -19.51 -8.09
CA LEU A 180 -0.49 -19.37 -6.93
C LEU A 180 -1.91 -19.12 -7.42
N ILE A 181 -2.90 -19.81 -6.84
CA ILE A 181 -4.30 -19.63 -7.20
C ILE A 181 -5.02 -18.92 -6.08
N LEU A 182 -5.37 -17.66 -6.32
CA LEU A 182 -6.13 -16.84 -5.39
C LEU A 182 -7.62 -16.98 -5.70
N LYS A 183 -8.42 -17.37 -4.71
CA LYS A 183 -9.87 -17.49 -4.84
C LYS A 183 -10.59 -16.49 -3.94
N LEU A 184 -11.52 -15.74 -4.53
CA LEU A 184 -12.36 -14.81 -3.78
C LEU A 184 -13.27 -15.60 -2.84
N LYS A 185 -13.16 -15.36 -1.53
CA LYS A 185 -13.87 -16.18 -0.54
C LYS A 185 -15.04 -15.46 0.12
N SER A 186 -14.85 -14.21 0.52
CA SER A 186 -15.89 -13.42 1.16
C SER A 186 -15.77 -11.96 0.79
N ILE A 187 -16.92 -11.33 0.67
CA ILE A 187 -17.09 -9.89 0.61
C ILE A 187 -17.89 -9.52 1.86
N ASN A 188 -17.41 -8.55 2.62
CA ASN A 188 -18.17 -7.92 3.69
C ASN A 188 -18.90 -6.72 3.08
N GLU A 189 -20.21 -6.85 2.89
CA GLU A 189 -21.10 -5.74 2.52
C GLU A 189 -21.43 -4.85 3.72
#